data_AF-A0A7W0TG96-F1
#
_entry.id   AF-A0A7W0TG96-F1
#
_cell.length_a   1.000
_cell.length_b   1.000
_cell.length_c   1.000
_cell.angle_alpha   90.00
_cell.angle_beta   90.00
_cell.angle_gamma   90.00
#
_symmetry.space_group_name_H-M   'P 1'
#
loop_
_entity.id
_entity.type
_entity.pdbx_description
1 polymer ?
#
loop_
_entity_poly.entity_id
_entity_poly.type
_entity_poly.pdbx_seq_one_letter_code
_entity_poly.pdbx_strand_id
1 'polypeptide(L)'
;MTATLRLLGILAAGVVAFTLVHGAARDRAQADGRLQTADGDTVAITAAARGAAPRFSPELTPADRAWILAAIARARPEAARLIAEVDGLVQFGAAVEPGALGVTRSWPRGFAVDFDVARLNNDRALDRATVVLHELGHVIDFALVPAAINATLDAQIPRGGPCGLAIDCDVLEERFADTFAKWALNGAVSEVGAGYGIALPASIEGWGAPLGQLALKLPA
;
A
#
# COMPACT_ATOMS: atom_id res chain seq x y z
N MET A 1 27.18 64.83 3.61
CA MET A 1 26.25 64.48 2.52
C MET A 1 26.07 62.97 2.57
N THR A 2 24.96 62.56 3.18
CA THR A 2 24.77 61.27 3.83
C THR A 2 24.00 60.30 2.95
N ALA A 3 24.49 59.05 2.92
CA ALA A 3 23.89 57.91 2.25
C ALA A 3 22.56 57.51 2.91
N THR A 4 21.48 58.18 2.52
CA THR A 4 20.13 57.94 3.05
C THR A 4 19.13 58.34 1.97
N LEU A 5 19.06 57.56 0.87
CA LEU A 5 17.97 57.62 -0.14
C LEU A 5 18.19 56.59 -1.27
N ARG A 6 18.39 55.31 -0.92
CA ARG A 6 18.25 54.16 -1.84
C ARG A 6 17.67 52.94 -1.11
N LEU A 7 16.71 53.20 -0.23
CA LEU A 7 16.06 52.19 0.60
C LEU A 7 14.56 52.49 0.70
N LEU A 8 13.92 52.70 -0.46
CA LEU A 8 12.48 52.96 -0.60
C LEU A 8 12.10 52.69 -2.06
N GLY A 9 12.04 51.42 -2.42
CA GLY A 9 11.63 50.96 -3.74
C GLY A 9 11.78 49.45 -3.82
N ILE A 10 10.64 48.74 -3.86
CA ILE A 10 10.48 47.29 -3.78
C ILE A 10 10.34 46.73 -2.34
N LEU A 11 9.58 47.44 -1.51
CA LEU A 11 8.78 46.86 -0.42
C LEU A 11 7.33 46.71 -0.93
N ALA A 12 7.06 45.74 -1.82
CA ALA A 12 5.68 45.46 -2.28
C ALA A 12 5.44 44.10 -2.97
N ALA A 13 6.34 43.12 -2.92
CA ALA A 13 6.18 41.88 -3.72
C ALA A 13 6.76 40.60 -3.09
N GLY A 14 6.53 40.36 -1.80
CA GLY A 14 7.12 39.19 -1.13
C GLY A 14 6.32 38.57 0.01
N VAL A 15 4.98 38.65 -0.02
CA VAL A 15 4.11 38.05 1.02
C VAL A 15 3.18 36.95 0.46
N VAL A 16 3.28 36.57 -0.81
CA VAL A 16 2.38 35.56 -1.39
C VAL A 16 3.18 34.39 -1.93
N ALA A 17 3.43 33.38 -1.09
CA ALA A 17 3.55 31.96 -1.46
C ALA A 17 4.10 31.13 -0.29
N PHE A 18 3.30 30.89 0.76
CA PHE A 18 3.62 29.86 1.76
C PHE A 18 2.39 29.11 2.27
N THR A 19 1.41 28.86 1.39
CA THR A 19 0.12 28.26 1.77
C THR A 19 -0.39 27.17 0.82
N LEU A 20 0.46 26.34 0.21
CA LEU A 20 -0.02 25.20 -0.61
C LEU A 20 0.86 23.93 -0.56
N VAL A 21 1.28 23.46 0.62
CA VAL A 21 1.87 22.10 0.77
C VAL A 21 1.21 21.29 1.92
N HIS A 22 0.06 21.72 2.45
CA HIS A 22 -0.64 20.99 3.52
C HIS A 22 -1.76 20.05 3.02
N GLY A 23 -1.79 19.73 1.71
CA GLY A 23 -2.88 18.96 1.09
C GLY A 23 -2.67 17.45 0.99
N ALA A 24 -1.43 16.95 1.03
CA ALA A 24 -1.16 15.53 0.75
C ALA A 24 -1.18 14.61 1.98
N ALA A 25 -1.31 15.16 3.18
CA ALA A 25 -1.27 14.38 4.44
C ALA A 25 -2.66 13.96 4.97
N ARG A 26 -3.76 14.25 4.26
CA ARG A 26 -5.12 14.10 4.79
C ARG A 26 -5.87 12.81 4.43
N ASP A 27 -5.39 12.03 3.47
CA ASP A 27 -6.12 10.83 3.01
C ASP A 27 -5.35 9.52 3.27
N ARG A 28 -4.52 9.47 4.32
CA ARG A 28 -3.91 8.20 4.75
C ARG A 28 -4.87 7.49 5.70
N ALA A 29 -5.38 6.34 5.25
CA ALA A 29 -6.16 5.44 6.10
C ALA A 29 -5.34 5.04 7.32
N GLN A 30 -5.97 4.99 8.50
CA GLN A 30 -5.30 4.52 9.70
C GLN A 30 -5.19 2.98 9.66
N ALA A 31 -3.99 2.45 9.89
CA ALA A 31 -3.73 1.02 10.04
C ALA A 31 -4.16 0.50 11.43
N ASP A 32 -5.47 0.49 11.69
CA ASP A 32 -6.05 0.00 12.95
C ASP A 32 -7.02 -1.18 12.80
N GLY A 33 -7.12 -1.74 11.59
CA GLY A 33 -8.01 -2.85 11.27
C GLY A 33 -9.47 -2.42 11.18
N ARG A 34 -9.74 -1.13 10.95
CA ARG A 34 -11.05 -0.60 10.63
C ARG A 34 -10.98 0.01 9.24
N LEU A 35 -11.76 -0.54 8.31
CA LEU A 35 -11.96 0.09 7.01
C LEU A 35 -12.58 1.48 7.22
N GLN A 36 -11.77 2.52 7.14
CA GLN A 36 -12.23 3.92 7.17
C GLN A 36 -12.36 4.45 5.75
N THR A 37 -13.54 5.01 5.41
CA THR A 37 -13.72 5.73 4.15
C THR A 37 -12.95 7.04 4.16
N ALA A 38 -12.78 7.66 2.99
CA ALA A 38 -12.22 9.00 2.87
C ALA A 38 -13.00 10.06 3.69
N ASP A 39 -14.27 9.81 4.00
CA ASP A 39 -15.11 10.70 4.82
C ASP A 39 -14.98 10.43 6.33
N GLY A 40 -14.16 9.46 6.74
CA GLY A 40 -13.91 9.08 8.14
C GLY A 40 -14.88 8.06 8.72
N ASP A 41 -15.79 7.50 7.91
CA ASP A 41 -16.75 6.49 8.35
C ASP A 41 -16.09 5.10 8.43
N THR A 42 -16.39 4.34 9.47
CA THR A 42 -16.01 2.92 9.53
C THR A 42 -17.00 2.07 8.74
N VAL A 43 -16.52 1.37 7.71
CA VAL A 43 -17.30 0.43 6.90
C VAL A 43 -17.10 -0.98 7.44
N ALA A 44 -18.18 -1.64 7.80
CA ALA A 44 -18.11 -3.05 8.15
C ALA A 44 -17.88 -3.91 6.89
N ILE A 45 -16.95 -4.87 6.97
CA ILE A 45 -16.80 -5.91 5.96
C ILE A 45 -18.02 -6.84 6.04
N THR A 46 -18.96 -6.66 5.11
CA THR A 46 -20.21 -7.43 5.07
C THR A 46 -19.99 -8.82 4.46
N ALA A 47 -20.90 -9.77 4.71
CA ALA A 47 -20.89 -11.06 4.02
C ALA A 47 -21.01 -10.91 2.49
N ALA A 48 -21.74 -9.89 2.02
CA ALA A 48 -21.83 -9.58 0.60
C ALA A 48 -20.48 -9.11 0.01
N ALA A 49 -19.70 -8.33 0.77
CA ALA A 49 -18.36 -7.92 0.36
C ALA A 49 -17.40 -9.12 0.30
N ARG A 50 -17.45 -10.03 1.28
CA ARG A 50 -16.65 -11.28 1.27
C ARG A 50 -16.99 -12.21 0.11
N GLY A 51 -18.27 -12.27 -0.27
CA GLY A 51 -18.73 -13.10 -1.38
C GLY A 51 -18.55 -12.48 -2.77
N ALA A 52 -18.10 -11.23 -2.86
CA ALA A 52 -17.92 -10.52 -4.13
C ALA A 52 -16.49 -10.66 -4.64
N ALA A 53 -16.35 -10.76 -5.97
CA ALA A 53 -15.04 -10.71 -6.63
C ALA A 53 -14.49 -9.27 -6.68
N PRO A 54 -13.15 -9.10 -6.81
CA PRO A 54 -12.58 -7.79 -7.04
C PRO A 54 -13.09 -7.17 -8.34
N ARG A 55 -13.22 -5.85 -8.34
CA ARG A 55 -13.62 -5.09 -9.53
C ARG A 55 -12.37 -4.69 -10.31
N PHE A 56 -12.51 -4.55 -11.63
CA PHE A 56 -11.45 -4.08 -12.51
C PHE A 56 -11.93 -2.89 -13.31
N SER A 57 -11.14 -1.82 -13.33
CA SER A 57 -11.35 -0.67 -14.21
C SER A 57 -11.42 -1.13 -15.67
N PRO A 58 -12.26 -0.49 -16.52
CA PRO A 58 -12.31 -0.79 -17.95
C PRO A 58 -10.97 -0.53 -18.67
N GLU A 59 -10.07 0.27 -18.08
CA GLU A 59 -8.74 0.57 -18.61
C GLU A 59 -7.78 -0.64 -18.54
N LEU A 60 -8.02 -1.59 -17.62
CA LEU A 60 -7.22 -2.80 -17.52
C LEU A 60 -7.60 -3.81 -18.60
N THR A 61 -6.63 -4.16 -19.44
CA THR A 61 -6.81 -5.15 -20.50
C THR A 61 -7.04 -6.56 -19.91
N PRO A 62 -7.56 -7.52 -20.68
CA PRO A 62 -7.67 -8.91 -20.21
C PRO A 62 -6.33 -9.52 -19.77
N ALA A 63 -5.24 -9.15 -20.44
CA ALA A 63 -3.89 -9.60 -20.06
C ALA A 63 -3.46 -9.03 -18.71
N ASP A 64 -3.84 -7.77 -18.43
CA ASP A 64 -3.54 -7.13 -17.14
C ASP A 64 -4.24 -7.85 -15.98
N ARG A 65 -5.54 -8.07 -16.17
CA ARG A 65 -6.36 -8.80 -15.19
C ARG A 65 -5.81 -10.19 -14.93
N ALA A 66 -5.36 -10.88 -15.99
CA ALA A 66 -4.82 -12.22 -15.87
C ALA A 66 -3.55 -12.28 -15.01
N TRP A 67 -2.60 -11.35 -15.18
CA TRP A 67 -1.40 -11.37 -14.35
C TRP A 67 -1.65 -10.88 -12.92
N ILE A 68 -2.62 -9.98 -12.70
CA ILE A 68 -3.05 -9.58 -11.34
C ILE A 68 -3.63 -10.79 -10.60
N LEU A 69 -4.57 -11.52 -11.24
CA LEU A 69 -5.17 -12.72 -10.65
C LEU A 69 -4.13 -13.83 -10.44
N ALA A 70 -3.18 -13.98 -11.37
CA ALA A 70 -2.08 -14.93 -11.20
C ALA A 70 -1.14 -14.56 -10.05
N ALA A 71 -0.90 -13.26 -9.80
CA ALA A 71 -0.14 -12.80 -8.65
C ALA A 71 -0.84 -13.15 -7.32
N ILE A 72 -2.15 -12.91 -7.23
CA ILE A 72 -2.97 -13.29 -6.07
C ILE A 72 -2.91 -14.81 -5.84
N ALA A 73 -3.05 -15.59 -6.91
CA ALA A 73 -2.99 -17.05 -6.84
C ALA A 73 -1.63 -17.62 -6.38
N ARG A 74 -0.56 -16.82 -6.39
CA ARG A 74 0.76 -17.21 -5.86
C ARG A 74 0.89 -17.01 -4.36
N ALA A 75 -0.04 -16.29 -3.74
CA ALA A 75 -0.03 -16.11 -2.29
C ALA A 75 -0.15 -17.47 -1.60
N ARG A 76 0.60 -17.65 -0.51
CA ARG A 76 0.45 -18.79 0.40
C ARG A 76 -0.99 -18.87 0.94
N PRO A 77 -1.45 -20.05 1.40
CA PRO A 77 -2.85 -20.26 1.78
C PRO A 77 -3.38 -19.27 2.82
N GLU A 78 -2.58 -18.92 3.82
CA GLU A 78 -2.98 -17.99 4.89
C GLU A 78 -3.16 -16.56 4.33
N ALA A 79 -2.25 -16.11 3.48
CA ALA A 79 -2.36 -14.81 2.81
C ALA A 79 -3.54 -14.78 1.84
N ALA A 80 -3.74 -15.84 1.06
CA ALA A 80 -4.89 -15.96 0.16
C ALA A 80 -6.23 -15.87 0.92
N ARG A 81 -6.31 -16.43 2.13
CA ARG A 81 -7.50 -16.30 2.99
C ARG A 81 -7.71 -14.88 3.50
N LEU A 82 -6.65 -14.15 3.84
CA LEU A 82 -6.75 -12.73 4.19
C LEU A 82 -7.19 -11.87 3.00
N ILE A 83 -6.68 -12.16 1.81
CA ILE A 83 -7.06 -11.46 0.57
C ILE A 83 -8.55 -11.69 0.25
N ALA A 84 -9.02 -12.93 0.36
CA ALA A 84 -10.43 -13.27 0.11
C ALA A 84 -11.42 -12.49 1.00
N GLU A 85 -11.01 -12.10 2.21
CA GLU A 85 -11.85 -11.30 3.12
C GLU A 85 -12.06 -9.86 2.64
N VAL A 86 -11.17 -9.36 1.78
CA VAL A 86 -11.17 -7.97 1.30
C VAL A 86 -11.41 -7.84 -0.21
N ASP A 87 -11.38 -8.94 -0.97
CA ASP A 87 -11.47 -8.95 -2.44
C ASP A 87 -12.63 -8.10 -3.00
N GLY A 88 -13.86 -8.27 -2.48
CA GLY A 88 -15.03 -7.52 -2.95
C GLY A 88 -15.01 -6.02 -2.64
N LEU A 89 -14.07 -5.57 -1.81
CA LEU A 89 -13.83 -4.16 -1.49
C LEU A 89 -12.81 -3.52 -2.44
N VAL A 90 -12.04 -4.32 -3.18
CA VAL A 90 -10.95 -3.83 -4.02
C VAL A 90 -11.45 -3.53 -5.44
N GLN A 91 -11.03 -2.38 -5.96
CA GLN A 91 -11.09 -2.04 -7.38
C GLN A 91 -9.68 -1.87 -7.92
N PHE A 92 -9.30 -2.71 -8.88
CA PHE A 92 -8.01 -2.59 -9.57
C PHE A 92 -8.09 -1.59 -10.73
N GLY A 93 -7.07 -0.77 -10.91
CA GLY A 93 -6.94 0.19 -12.00
C GLY A 93 -5.50 0.45 -12.42
N ALA A 94 -5.30 1.52 -13.20
CA ALA A 94 -4.00 1.91 -13.75
C ALA A 94 -3.62 3.37 -13.44
N ALA A 95 -4.38 4.05 -12.57
CA ALA A 95 -4.21 5.47 -12.27
C ALA A 95 -3.16 5.70 -11.18
N VAL A 96 -1.89 5.41 -11.49
CA VAL A 96 -0.74 5.63 -10.61
C VAL A 96 -0.09 6.99 -10.81
N GLU A 97 0.50 7.52 -9.75
CA GLU A 97 1.33 8.72 -9.81
C GLU A 97 2.70 8.43 -10.46
N PRO A 98 3.34 9.42 -11.12
CA PRO A 98 4.64 9.23 -11.74
C PRO A 98 5.69 8.69 -10.76
N GLY A 99 6.30 7.55 -11.09
CA GLY A 99 7.38 6.94 -10.33
C GLY A 99 6.97 5.78 -9.42
N ALA A 100 5.68 5.64 -9.10
CA ALA A 100 5.16 4.49 -8.36
C ALA A 100 4.87 3.31 -9.30
N LEU A 101 5.03 2.07 -8.81
CA LEU A 101 4.60 0.86 -9.54
C LEU A 101 3.20 0.41 -9.14
N GLY A 102 2.79 0.75 -7.93
CA GLY A 102 1.47 0.50 -7.37
C GLY A 102 1.11 1.62 -6.41
N VAL A 103 -0.19 1.84 -6.20
CA VAL A 103 -0.70 2.69 -5.14
C VAL A 103 -2.02 2.15 -4.63
N THR A 104 -2.19 2.15 -3.32
CA THR A 104 -3.43 1.81 -2.64
C THR A 104 -4.03 3.04 -1.99
N ARG A 105 -5.33 3.27 -2.22
CA ARG A 105 -6.09 4.40 -1.68
C ARG A 105 -7.41 3.94 -1.09
N SER A 106 -7.84 4.56 0.00
CA SER A 106 -9.23 4.45 0.44
C SER A 106 -10.18 4.99 -0.63
N TRP A 107 -11.31 4.32 -0.78
CA TRP A 107 -12.41 4.66 -1.68
C TRP A 107 -13.70 4.71 -0.86
N PRO A 108 -14.75 5.45 -1.27
CA PRO A 108 -15.98 5.58 -0.46
C PRO A 108 -16.65 4.26 -0.02
N ARG A 109 -16.34 3.13 -0.67
CA ARG A 109 -16.86 1.80 -0.31
C ARG A 109 -15.81 0.69 -0.37
N GLY A 110 -14.54 1.00 -0.10
CA GLY A 110 -13.46 0.02 -0.14
C GLY A 110 -12.13 0.64 -0.50
N PHE A 111 -11.40 0.01 -1.43
CA PHE A 111 -10.06 0.44 -1.83
C PHE A 111 -9.91 0.51 -3.34
N ALA A 112 -9.17 1.50 -3.81
CA ALA A 112 -8.63 1.54 -5.16
C ALA A 112 -7.17 1.09 -5.12
N VAL A 113 -6.82 0.11 -5.94
CA VAL A 113 -5.45 -0.38 -6.11
C VAL A 113 -5.06 -0.17 -7.56
N ASP A 114 -4.20 0.79 -7.81
CA ASP A 114 -3.79 1.18 -9.15
C ASP A 114 -2.35 0.74 -9.43
N PHE A 115 -2.05 0.34 -10.67
CA PHE A 115 -0.73 -0.13 -11.07
C PHE A 115 -0.15 0.63 -12.26
N ASP A 116 1.18 0.77 -12.31
CA ASP A 116 1.89 1.16 -13.53
C ASP A 116 1.92 -0.02 -14.50
N VAL A 117 0.81 -0.25 -15.19
CA VAL A 117 0.65 -1.38 -16.12
C VAL A 117 1.65 -1.31 -17.27
N ALA A 118 2.10 -0.14 -17.68
CA ALA A 118 3.07 0.00 -18.77
C ALA A 118 4.43 -0.57 -18.37
N ARG A 119 4.92 -0.22 -17.17
CA ARG A 119 6.19 -0.73 -16.64
C ARG A 119 6.08 -2.19 -16.21
N LEU A 120 5.00 -2.56 -15.54
CA LEU A 120 4.74 -3.94 -15.16
C LEU A 120 4.50 -4.85 -16.37
N ASN A 121 4.20 -4.31 -17.55
CA ASN A 121 4.17 -5.08 -18.80
C ASN A 121 5.50 -5.13 -19.54
N ASN A 122 6.51 -4.40 -19.07
CA ASN A 122 7.76 -4.23 -19.79
C ASN A 122 8.97 -4.43 -18.86
N ASP A 123 9.65 -3.35 -18.46
CA ASP A 123 10.92 -3.40 -17.72
C ASP A 123 10.78 -3.99 -16.30
N ARG A 124 9.56 -4.06 -15.75
CA ARG A 124 9.27 -4.51 -14.38
C ARG A 124 8.35 -5.72 -14.33
N ALA A 125 8.24 -6.49 -15.42
CA ALA A 125 7.33 -7.64 -15.49
C ALA A 125 7.58 -8.73 -14.44
N LEU A 126 8.82 -8.87 -13.96
CA LEU A 126 9.18 -9.83 -12.89
C LEU A 126 8.63 -9.41 -11.51
N ASP A 127 8.28 -8.14 -11.33
CA ASP A 127 7.88 -7.58 -10.04
C ASP A 127 6.37 -7.63 -9.80
N ARG A 128 5.58 -7.99 -10.82
CA ARG A 128 4.11 -8.02 -10.78
C ARG A 128 3.56 -8.69 -9.53
N ALA A 129 4.09 -9.86 -9.17
CA ALA A 129 3.60 -10.62 -8.02
C ALA A 129 3.86 -9.87 -6.70
N THR A 130 5.06 -9.31 -6.54
CA THR A 130 5.41 -8.57 -5.34
C THR A 130 4.62 -7.28 -5.23
N VAL A 131 4.51 -6.51 -6.33
CA VAL A 131 3.77 -5.24 -6.34
C VAL A 131 2.30 -5.47 -6.02
N VAL A 132 1.64 -6.45 -6.64
CA VAL A 132 0.22 -6.76 -6.34
C VAL A 132 0.03 -7.12 -4.88
N LEU A 133 0.90 -7.97 -4.32
CA LEU A 133 0.78 -8.41 -2.94
C LEU A 133 1.19 -7.33 -1.94
N HIS A 134 2.07 -6.40 -2.32
CA HIS A 134 2.39 -5.20 -1.53
C HIS A 134 1.16 -4.31 -1.40
N GLU A 135 0.54 -3.96 -2.52
CA GLU A 135 -0.65 -3.12 -2.51
C GLU A 135 -1.84 -3.79 -1.80
N LEU A 136 -2.01 -5.11 -1.95
CA LEU A 136 -3.00 -5.84 -1.14
C LEU A 136 -2.60 -5.95 0.34
N GLY A 137 -1.31 -5.87 0.65
CA GLY A 137 -0.80 -5.73 2.02
C GLY A 137 -1.34 -4.47 2.68
N HIS A 138 -1.31 -3.32 1.98
CA HIS A 138 -1.95 -2.09 2.45
C HIS A 138 -3.44 -2.26 2.72
N VAL A 139 -4.17 -2.90 1.79
CA VAL A 139 -5.60 -3.18 1.96
C VAL A 139 -5.85 -4.02 3.22
N ILE A 140 -5.08 -5.09 3.42
CA ILE A 140 -5.20 -5.98 4.58
C ILE A 140 -4.86 -5.24 5.87
N ASP A 141 -3.82 -4.42 5.86
CA ASP A 141 -3.42 -3.63 7.02
C ASP A 141 -4.57 -2.73 7.49
N PHE A 142 -5.08 -1.90 6.58
CA PHE A 142 -6.16 -0.96 6.87
C PHE A 142 -7.47 -1.67 7.25
N ALA A 143 -7.81 -2.77 6.58
CA ALA A 143 -9.12 -3.40 6.73
C ALA A 143 -9.19 -4.44 7.86
N LEU A 144 -8.10 -5.16 8.14
CA LEU A 144 -8.15 -6.39 8.94
C LEU A 144 -7.21 -6.40 10.15
N VAL A 145 -6.06 -5.73 10.08
CA VAL A 145 -5.00 -5.91 11.10
C VAL A 145 -5.20 -4.92 12.25
N PRO A 146 -5.55 -5.38 13.47
CA PRO A 146 -5.66 -4.49 14.62
C PRO A 146 -4.33 -3.79 14.91
N ALA A 147 -4.39 -2.52 15.31
CA ALA A 147 -3.19 -1.70 15.59
C ALA A 147 -2.16 -2.38 16.52
N ALA A 148 -2.63 -3.13 17.54
CA ALA A 148 -1.75 -3.85 18.46
C ALA A 148 -0.99 -5.01 17.78
N ILE A 149 -1.64 -5.70 16.83
CA ILE A 149 -0.98 -6.74 16.03
C ILE A 149 0.02 -6.07 15.09
N ASN A 150 -0.38 -4.99 14.40
CA ASN A 150 0.52 -4.29 13.49
C ASN A 150 1.78 -3.77 14.21
N ALA A 151 1.64 -3.11 15.36
CA ALA A 151 2.79 -2.69 16.17
C ALA A 151 3.73 -3.85 16.56
N THR A 152 3.17 -5.04 16.82
CA THR A 152 3.96 -6.26 17.12
C THR A 152 4.70 -6.77 15.88
N LEU A 153 4.11 -6.66 14.70
CA LEU A 153 4.71 -7.05 13.42
C LEU A 153 5.84 -6.08 13.05
N ASP A 154 5.60 -4.77 13.13
CA ASP A 154 6.58 -3.73 12.79
C ASP A 154 7.82 -3.79 13.71
N ALA A 155 7.64 -4.09 15.00
CA ALA A 155 8.74 -4.22 15.95
C ALA A 155 9.74 -5.36 15.62
N GLN A 156 9.35 -6.32 14.79
CA GLN A 156 10.21 -7.43 14.36
C GLN A 156 11.03 -7.10 13.12
N ILE A 157 10.67 -6.04 12.40
CA ILE A 157 11.35 -5.61 11.17
C ILE A 157 12.52 -4.72 11.60
N PRO A 158 13.77 -5.00 11.15
CA PRO A 158 14.90 -4.13 11.44
C PRO A 158 14.66 -2.68 10.99
N ARG A 159 15.21 -1.73 11.75
CA ARG A 159 15.19 -0.30 11.38
C ARG A 159 16.44 0.03 10.56
N GLY A 160 16.27 0.87 9.54
CA GLY A 160 17.33 1.27 8.62
C GLY A 160 17.48 0.35 7.40
N GLY A 161 18.42 0.71 6.51
CA GLY A 161 18.59 0.09 5.18
C GLY A 161 18.14 1.02 4.04
N PRO A 162 18.51 0.71 2.79
CA PRO A 162 18.05 1.49 1.64
C PRO A 162 16.56 1.24 1.36
N CYS A 163 15.77 2.29 1.16
CA CYS A 163 14.34 2.16 0.83
C CYS A 163 14.06 1.54 -0.55
N GLY A 164 15.06 1.50 -1.44
CA GLY A 164 14.84 1.14 -2.84
C GLY A 164 13.91 2.14 -3.54
N LEU A 165 12.83 1.62 -4.11
CA LEU A 165 11.69 2.33 -4.72
C LEU A 165 10.53 2.58 -3.76
N ALA A 166 10.58 2.07 -2.53
CA ALA A 166 9.56 2.41 -1.53
C ALA A 166 9.71 3.89 -1.15
N ILE A 167 8.62 4.65 -1.29
CA ILE A 167 8.52 6.01 -0.75
C ILE A 167 8.19 5.87 0.73
N ASP A 168 8.76 6.71 1.60
CA ASP A 168 8.48 6.70 3.04
C ASP A 168 8.68 5.31 3.70
N CYS A 169 9.71 4.55 3.31
CA CYS A 169 9.90 3.15 3.73
C CYS A 169 10.12 2.92 5.24
N ASP A 170 10.24 3.99 6.01
CA ASP A 170 10.32 3.99 7.46
C ASP A 170 8.94 4.02 8.14
N VAL A 171 7.86 4.35 7.41
CA VAL A 171 6.50 4.35 7.94
C VAL A 171 5.96 2.94 8.10
N LEU A 172 5.10 2.78 9.10
CA LEU A 172 4.64 1.48 9.58
C LEU A 172 3.83 0.72 8.51
N GLU A 173 3.02 1.44 7.74
CA GLU A 173 2.17 0.91 6.67
C GLU A 173 3.00 0.28 5.54
N GLU A 174 4.01 1.00 5.04
CA GLU A 174 4.89 0.49 3.98
C GLU A 174 5.74 -0.70 4.46
N ARG A 175 6.16 -0.68 5.73
CA ARG A 175 6.90 -1.78 6.36
C ARG A 175 6.05 -3.03 6.49
N PHE A 176 4.78 -2.87 6.84
CA PHE A 176 3.82 -3.97 6.82
C PHE A 176 3.63 -4.51 5.40
N ALA A 177 3.27 -3.65 4.45
CA ALA A 177 2.93 -4.03 3.08
C ALA A 177 4.07 -4.78 2.37
N ASP A 178 5.30 -4.27 2.49
CA ASP A 178 6.47 -4.92 1.87
C ASP A 178 6.69 -6.30 2.52
N THR A 179 6.75 -6.35 3.85
CA THR A 179 7.02 -7.61 4.57
C THR A 179 5.90 -8.63 4.35
N PHE A 180 4.65 -8.17 4.23
CA PHE A 180 3.50 -8.98 3.87
C PHE A 180 3.69 -9.61 2.49
N ALA A 181 4.08 -8.85 1.47
CA ALA A 181 4.34 -9.38 0.14
C ALA A 181 5.42 -10.48 0.16
N LYS A 182 6.49 -10.28 0.95
CA LYS A 182 7.56 -11.29 1.13
C LYS A 182 7.02 -12.55 1.79
N TRP A 183 6.29 -12.41 2.88
CA TRP A 183 5.68 -13.53 3.59
C TRP A 183 4.67 -14.28 2.72
N ALA A 184 3.80 -13.55 2.02
CA ALA A 184 2.79 -14.10 1.12
C ALA A 184 3.42 -14.93 -0.01
N LEU A 185 4.61 -14.56 -0.47
CA LEU A 185 5.39 -15.28 -1.48
C LEU A 185 6.36 -16.32 -0.88
N ASN A 186 6.21 -16.70 0.40
CA ASN A 186 7.12 -17.64 1.09
C ASN A 186 8.60 -17.22 1.04
N GLY A 187 8.87 -15.91 1.08
CA GLY A 187 10.21 -15.34 0.95
C GLY A 187 10.79 -15.38 -0.46
N ALA A 188 10.03 -15.80 -1.49
CA ALA A 188 10.50 -15.91 -2.87
C ALA A 188 10.68 -14.55 -3.60
N VAL A 189 10.66 -13.45 -2.85
CA VAL A 189 10.98 -12.12 -3.37
C VAL A 189 12.50 -11.98 -3.47
N SER A 190 12.99 -11.75 -4.68
CA SER A 190 14.36 -11.27 -4.82
C SER A 190 14.44 -9.88 -4.18
N GLU A 191 15.37 -9.67 -3.23
CA GLU A 191 15.73 -8.32 -2.75
C GLU A 191 16.10 -7.40 -3.94
N VAL A 192 16.53 -8.00 -5.06
CA VAL A 192 16.85 -7.33 -6.32
C VAL A 192 15.70 -7.57 -7.32
N GLY A 193 14.74 -6.68 -7.37
CA GLY A 193 13.66 -6.77 -8.36
C GLY A 193 12.51 -5.88 -8.00
N ALA A 194 11.79 -6.20 -6.93
CA ALA A 194 10.51 -5.58 -6.62
C ALA A 194 10.57 -4.08 -6.29
N GLY A 195 11.76 -3.54 -6.06
CA GLY A 195 11.95 -2.15 -5.67
C GLY A 195 11.72 -1.89 -4.19
N TYR A 196 10.99 -2.71 -3.46
CA TYR A 196 10.77 -2.47 -2.03
C TYR A 196 11.96 -3.00 -1.21
N GLY A 197 12.68 -2.07 -0.56
CA GLY A 197 13.98 -2.32 0.09
C GLY A 197 13.94 -2.58 1.59
N ILE A 198 12.77 -2.87 2.18
CA ILE A 198 12.64 -2.97 3.63
C ILE A 198 13.31 -4.25 4.13
N ALA A 199 14.16 -4.13 5.14
CA ALA A 199 14.93 -5.25 5.68
C ALA A 199 14.00 -6.38 6.13
N LEU A 200 14.37 -7.64 5.83
CA LEU A 200 13.64 -8.80 6.31
C LEU A 200 13.73 -8.93 7.84
N PRO A 201 12.64 -9.34 8.53
CA PRO A 201 12.70 -9.75 9.93
C PRO A 201 13.61 -10.98 10.09
N ALA A 202 14.05 -11.25 11.32
CA ALA A 202 14.91 -12.42 11.61
C ALA A 202 14.27 -13.77 11.20
N SER A 203 12.94 -13.83 11.14
CA SER A 203 12.19 -14.96 10.58
C SER A 203 10.92 -14.44 9.90
N ILE A 204 10.76 -14.70 8.60
CA ILE A 204 9.55 -14.32 7.87
C ILE A 204 8.34 -15.14 8.31
N GLU A 205 8.54 -16.41 8.68
CA GLU A 205 7.48 -17.28 9.23
C GLU A 205 7.10 -16.85 10.65
N GLY A 206 8.09 -16.48 11.47
CA GLY A 206 7.84 -15.94 12.81
C GLY A 206 7.08 -14.61 12.74
N TRP A 207 7.46 -13.73 11.82
CA TRP A 207 6.77 -12.48 11.55
C TRP A 207 5.31 -12.73 11.14
N GLY A 208 5.05 -13.63 10.20
CA GLY A 208 3.69 -13.88 9.70
C GLY A 208 2.78 -14.71 10.61
N ALA A 209 3.29 -15.27 11.71
CA ALA A 209 2.51 -16.14 12.59
C ALA A 209 1.22 -15.48 13.15
N PRO A 210 1.22 -14.21 13.61
CA PRO A 210 0.00 -13.53 14.04
C PRO A 210 -1.03 -13.37 12.91
N LEU A 211 -0.57 -13.17 11.66
CA LEU A 211 -1.44 -13.07 10.48
C LEU A 211 -2.06 -14.43 10.12
N GLY A 212 -1.29 -15.51 10.22
CA GLY A 212 -1.83 -16.86 10.10
C GLY A 212 -2.93 -17.15 11.14
N GLN A 213 -2.72 -16.74 12.39
CA GLN A 213 -3.74 -16.86 13.44
C GLN A 213 -4.99 -15.99 13.16
N LEU A 214 -4.79 -14.79 12.61
CA LEU A 214 -5.90 -13.94 12.16
C LEU A 214 -6.70 -14.63 11.06
N ALA A 215 -6.03 -15.15 10.03
CA ALA A 215 -6.66 -15.86 8.91
C ALA A 215 -7.53 -17.04 9.39
N LEU A 216 -7.08 -17.79 10.40
CA LEU A 216 -7.83 -18.92 10.96
C LEU A 216 -9.12 -18.52 11.69
N LYS A 217 -9.16 -17.29 12.25
CA LYS A 217 -10.30 -16.77 13.01
C LYS A 217 -11.36 -16.11 12.14
N LEU A 218 -11.01 -15.78 10.89
CA LEU A 218 -11.95 -15.17 9.94
C LEU A 218 -13.01 -16.19 9.51
N PRO A 219 -14.26 -15.75 9.28
CA PRO A 219 -15.32 -16.63 8.82
C PRO A 219 -14.90 -17.38 7.54
N ALA A 220 -15.44 -18.58 7.37
CA ALA A 220 -15.19 -19.41 6.18
C ALA A 220 -16.19 -19.09 5.06
#